data_AF-A0A818X0C6-F1
#
_entry.id   AF-A0A818X0C6-F1
#
_cell.length_a   1.000
_cell.length_b   1.000
_cell.length_c   1.000
_cell.angle_alpha   90.00
_cell.angle_beta   90.00
_cell.angle_gamma   90.00
#
_symmetry.space_group_name_H-M   'P 1'
#
loop_
_entity.id
_entity.type
_entity.pdbx_description
1 polymer ?
#
loop_
_entity_poly.entity_id
_entity_poly.type
_entity_poly.pdbx_seq_one_letter_code
_entity_poly.pdbx_strand_id
1 'polypeptide(L)'
;MWYRYIIGVNLILITYILLYHFHDRAYFAINLLFYSFSKIYQNNHHTAIILAKTPSVRVLKHLNALIHVGVNAFVMCDEQPSKYTNETNRLLYVNDESLAQYGLTGNRVWDRVFVWLYNQTSLDYVWLMEEDVTWSNVHYMVDLFDKYANNHADLLARNIIYRNRGAHR
;
A
#
# COMPACT_ATOMS: atom_id res chain seq x y z
N MET A 1 -16.28 27.52 60.25
CA MET A 1 -14.91 27.36 59.68
C MET A 1 -14.69 26.07 58.89
N TRP A 2 -15.40 24.97 59.17
CA TRP A 2 -15.20 23.67 58.50
C TRP A 2 -15.59 23.60 57.00
N TYR A 3 -16.58 24.38 56.58
CA TYR A 3 -17.13 24.32 55.21
C TYR A 3 -16.14 24.77 54.11
N ARG A 4 -15.27 25.74 54.40
CA ARG A 4 -14.25 26.22 53.45
C ARG A 4 -13.13 25.21 53.22
N TYR A 5 -12.82 24.40 54.23
CA TYR A 5 -11.77 23.38 54.15
C TYR A 5 -12.22 22.18 53.29
N ILE A 6 -13.47 21.76 53.44
CA ILE A 6 -14.07 20.66 52.66
C ILE A 6 -14.17 21.03 51.17
N ILE A 7 -14.55 22.27 50.84
CA ILE A 7 -14.61 22.75 49.45
C ILE A 7 -13.20 22.81 48.84
N GLY A 8 -12.20 23.30 49.58
CA GLY A 8 -10.82 23.37 49.10
C GLY A 8 -10.21 21.99 48.79
N VAL A 9 -10.44 21.00 49.66
CA VAL A 9 -9.94 19.62 49.45
C VAL A 9 -10.63 18.95 48.27
N ASN A 10 -11.95 19.13 48.10
CA ASN A 10 -12.67 18.59 46.95
C ASN A 10 -12.22 19.23 45.63
N LEU A 11 -11.93 20.54 45.63
CA LEU A 11 -11.43 21.22 44.43
C LEU A 11 -10.06 20.68 44.03
N ILE A 12 -9.14 20.49 44.98
CA ILE A 12 -7.81 19.90 44.71
C ILE A 12 -7.93 18.49 44.16
N LEU A 13 -8.82 17.65 44.74
CA LEU A 13 -9.03 16.29 44.29
C LEU A 13 -9.62 16.23 42.87
N ILE A 14 -10.61 17.06 42.56
CA ILE A 14 -11.19 17.16 41.21
C ILE A 14 -10.13 17.63 40.21
N THR A 15 -9.31 18.62 40.58
CA THR A 15 -8.24 19.13 39.70
C THR A 15 -7.20 18.04 39.43
N TYR A 16 -6.84 17.25 40.44
CA TYR A 16 -5.92 16.12 40.30
C TYR A 16 -6.49 15.02 39.38
N ILE A 17 -7.76 14.66 39.54
CA ILE A 17 -8.43 13.67 38.68
C ILE A 17 -8.51 14.15 37.22
N LEU A 18 -8.83 15.43 37.00
CA LEU A 18 -8.88 16.01 35.66
C LEU A 18 -7.48 16.07 35.01
N LEU A 19 -6.45 16.44 35.76
CA LEU A 19 -5.05 16.41 35.31
C LEU A 19 -4.60 14.98 34.95
N TYR A 20 -4.94 14.00 35.79
CA TYR A 20 -4.62 12.60 35.55
C TYR A 20 -5.31 12.07 34.28
N HIS A 21 -6.61 12.32 34.11
CA HIS A 21 -7.34 11.91 32.90
C HIS A 21 -6.86 12.63 31.64
N PHE A 22 -6.47 13.90 31.74
CA PHE A 22 -5.89 14.64 30.62
C PHE A 22 -4.52 14.04 30.23
N HIS A 23 -3.69 13.73 31.22
CA HIS A 23 -2.40 13.08 30.98
C HIS A 23 -2.56 11.69 30.36
N ASP A 24 -3.51 10.88 30.85
CA ASP A 24 -3.73 9.51 30.35
C ASP A 24 -4.27 9.52 28.91
N ARG A 25 -5.20 10.44 28.61
CA ARG A 25 -5.69 10.65 27.23
C ARG A 25 -4.61 11.21 26.29
N ALA A 26 -3.78 12.14 26.78
CA ALA A 26 -2.65 12.66 26.02
C ALA A 26 -1.62 11.56 25.76
N TYR A 27 -1.33 10.71 26.76
CA TYR A 27 -0.42 9.58 26.63
C TYR A 27 -0.96 8.52 25.66
N PHE A 28 -2.27 8.25 25.69
CA PHE A 28 -2.92 7.37 24.72
C PHE A 28 -2.87 7.96 23.30
N ALA A 29 -3.18 9.25 23.12
CA ALA A 29 -3.11 9.91 21.81
C ALA A 29 -1.67 9.97 21.26
N ILE A 30 -0.69 10.23 22.13
CA ILE A 30 0.74 10.21 21.81
C ILE A 30 1.16 8.79 21.43
N ASN A 31 0.77 7.76 22.18
CA ASN A 31 1.06 6.37 21.80
C ASN A 31 0.36 5.94 20.52
N LEU A 32 -0.86 6.42 20.24
CA LEU A 32 -1.56 6.15 18.98
C LEU A 32 -0.84 6.83 17.80
N LEU A 33 -0.35 8.05 18.01
CA LEU A 33 0.51 8.76 17.06
C LEU A 33 1.83 8.03 16.88
N PHE A 34 2.54 7.66 17.96
CA PHE A 34 3.80 6.90 17.89
C PHE A 34 3.62 5.51 17.29
N TYR A 35 2.50 4.83 17.53
CA TYR A 35 2.19 3.56 16.89
C TYR A 35 1.97 3.75 15.39
N SER A 36 1.19 4.77 15.02
CA SER A 36 0.99 5.15 13.60
C SER A 36 2.30 5.58 12.94
N PHE A 37 3.13 6.38 13.62
CA PHE A 37 4.45 6.81 13.14
C PHE A 37 5.47 5.67 13.11
N SER A 38 5.44 4.73 14.06
CA SER A 38 6.33 3.57 14.06
C SER A 38 5.97 2.57 12.95
N LYS A 39 4.67 2.43 12.61
CA LYS A 39 4.23 1.68 11.43
C LYS A 39 4.61 2.39 10.13
N ILE A 40 4.61 3.73 10.11
CA ILE A 40 5.15 4.53 9.00
C ILE A 40 6.69 4.42 8.88
N TYR A 41 7.40 4.05 9.95
CA TYR A 41 8.88 3.98 9.97
C TYR A 41 9.48 2.56 9.96
N GLN A 42 8.69 1.49 10.14
CA GLN A 42 9.10 0.16 9.71
C GLN A 42 8.82 0.01 8.21
N ASN A 43 9.60 0.76 7.42
CA ASN A 43 9.53 0.82 5.97
C ASN A 43 9.98 -0.51 5.35
N ASN A 44 9.10 -1.50 5.33
CA ASN A 44 9.09 -2.40 4.19
C ASN A 44 8.56 -1.58 3.02
N HIS A 45 9.47 -0.99 2.24
CA HIS A 45 9.13 -0.31 1.01
C HIS A 45 8.66 -1.34 -0.01
N HIS A 46 7.38 -1.70 0.07
CA HIS A 46 6.77 -2.62 -0.88
C HIS A 46 6.88 -2.05 -2.29
N THR A 47 7.37 -2.87 -3.22
CA THR A 47 7.33 -2.54 -4.64
C THR A 47 6.18 -3.28 -5.30
N ALA A 48 5.35 -2.56 -6.05
CA ALA A 48 4.20 -3.14 -6.76
C ALA A 48 4.18 -2.71 -8.23
N ILE A 49 3.79 -3.64 -9.11
CA ILE A 49 3.64 -3.38 -10.54
C ILE A 49 2.24 -3.81 -10.95
N ILE A 50 1.46 -2.84 -11.45
CA ILE A 50 0.18 -3.10 -12.08
C ILE A 50 0.44 -3.48 -13.53
N LEU A 51 -0.05 -4.65 -13.93
CA LEU A 51 0.02 -5.16 -15.28
C LEU A 51 -1.22 -4.68 -16.03
N ALA A 52 -1.02 -3.86 -17.04
CA ALA A 52 -2.09 -3.24 -17.80
C ALA A 52 -1.77 -3.27 -19.30
N LYS A 53 -2.82 -3.28 -20.13
CA LYS A 53 -2.61 -3.12 -21.58
C LYS A 53 -2.19 -1.69 -21.91
N THR A 54 -2.90 -0.71 -21.34
CA THR A 54 -2.67 0.73 -21.53
C THR A 54 -2.85 1.48 -20.20
N PRO A 55 -2.27 2.68 -20.03
CA PRO A 55 -2.39 3.45 -18.80
C PRO A 55 -3.76 4.16 -18.73
N SER A 56 -4.83 3.39 -18.56
CA SER A 56 -6.19 3.94 -18.46
C SER A 56 -6.38 4.79 -17.20
N VAL A 57 -7.40 5.67 -17.20
CA VAL A 57 -7.75 6.51 -16.03
C VAL A 57 -7.95 5.66 -14.77
N ARG A 58 -8.52 4.45 -14.90
CA ARG A 58 -8.72 3.54 -13.76
C ARG A 58 -7.38 3.01 -13.23
N VAL A 59 -6.50 2.57 -14.12
CA VAL A 59 -5.17 2.07 -13.76
C VAL A 59 -4.33 3.16 -13.09
N LEU A 60 -4.36 4.38 -13.62
CA LEU A 60 -3.66 5.53 -13.03
C LEU A 60 -4.22 5.90 -11.64
N LYS A 61 -5.54 5.78 -11.43
CA LYS A 61 -6.13 5.94 -10.08
C LYS A 61 -5.61 4.90 -9.10
N HIS A 62 -5.52 3.63 -9.52
CA HIS A 62 -4.96 2.57 -8.67
C HIS A 62 -3.48 2.81 -8.35
N LEU A 63 -2.68 3.18 -9.35
CA LEU A 63 -1.28 3.56 -9.18
C LEU A 63 -1.13 4.68 -8.14
N ASN A 64 -1.88 5.77 -8.30
CA ASN A 64 -1.83 6.90 -7.38
C ASN A 64 -2.27 6.54 -5.96
N ALA A 65 -3.26 5.66 -5.81
CA ALA A 65 -3.70 5.19 -4.50
C ALA A 65 -2.58 4.46 -3.75
N LEU A 66 -1.85 3.57 -4.45
CA LEU A 66 -0.72 2.84 -3.88
C LEU A 66 0.43 3.77 -3.48
N ILE A 67 0.78 4.72 -4.35
CA ILE A 67 1.81 5.73 -4.06
C ILE A 67 1.44 6.54 -2.83
N HIS A 68 0.17 6.93 -2.68
CA HIS A 68 -0.30 7.74 -1.56
C HIS A 68 -0.14 7.05 -0.20
N VAL A 69 -0.14 5.71 -0.17
CA VAL A 69 0.08 4.93 1.05
C VAL A 69 1.53 4.42 1.19
N GLY A 70 2.46 4.98 0.43
CA GLY A 70 3.89 4.72 0.58
C GLY A 70 4.43 3.50 -0.17
N VAL A 71 3.62 2.88 -1.04
CA VAL A 71 4.08 1.77 -1.91
C VAL A 71 4.86 2.33 -3.09
N ASN A 72 6.02 1.75 -3.40
CA ASN A 72 6.80 2.05 -4.60
C ASN A 72 6.13 1.37 -5.82
N ALA A 73 5.11 2.04 -6.37
CA ALA A 73 4.26 1.47 -7.39
C ALA A 73 4.61 1.92 -8.82
N PHE A 74 4.41 1.01 -9.78
CA PHE A 74 4.57 1.23 -11.23
C PHE A 74 3.43 0.58 -12.00
N VAL A 75 3.31 0.93 -13.29
CA VAL A 75 2.44 0.24 -14.25
C VAL A 75 3.31 -0.30 -15.37
N MET A 76 3.29 -1.61 -15.61
CA MET A 76 3.85 -2.19 -16.82
C MET A 76 2.77 -2.19 -17.90
N CYS A 77 3.06 -1.53 -19.02
CA CYS A 77 2.16 -1.44 -20.15
C CYS A 77 2.54 -2.44 -21.24
N ASP A 78 1.53 -3.06 -21.82
CA ASP A 78 1.70 -3.89 -23.02
C ASP A 78 1.93 -3.04 -24.27
N GLU A 79 1.26 -1.88 -24.34
CA GLU A 79 1.43 -0.90 -25.39
C GLU A 79 2.28 0.30 -24.94
N GLN A 80 2.98 0.93 -25.87
CA GLN A 80 3.85 2.07 -25.58
C GLN A 80 3.08 3.24 -24.92
N PRO A 81 3.42 3.64 -23.67
CA PRO A 81 2.66 4.61 -22.89
C PRO A 81 2.56 6.01 -23.52
N SER A 82 3.59 6.43 -24.27
CA SER A 82 3.65 7.74 -24.94
C SER A 82 2.54 7.97 -25.96
N LYS A 83 1.82 6.91 -26.37
CA LYS A 83 0.62 7.02 -27.21
C LYS A 83 -0.60 7.57 -26.46
N TYR A 84 -0.58 7.53 -25.12
CA TYR A 84 -1.74 7.83 -24.27
C TYR A 84 -1.48 8.98 -23.29
N THR A 85 -0.23 9.15 -22.86
CA THR A 85 0.14 10.17 -21.87
C THR A 85 1.61 10.54 -21.98
N ASN A 86 1.94 11.77 -21.57
CA ASN A 86 3.32 12.26 -21.43
C ASN A 86 3.93 11.93 -20.06
N GLU A 87 3.15 11.36 -19.14
CA GLU A 87 3.62 10.96 -17.80
C GLU A 87 4.37 9.62 -17.89
N THR A 88 5.70 9.64 -17.73
CA THR A 88 6.52 8.43 -17.99
C THR A 88 7.18 7.85 -16.75
N ASN A 89 7.38 8.62 -15.67
CA ASN A 89 8.25 8.22 -14.56
C ASN A 89 7.76 6.98 -13.77
N ARG A 90 6.49 6.60 -13.92
CA ARG A 90 5.89 5.44 -13.26
C ARG A 90 5.29 4.43 -14.24
N LEU A 91 5.42 4.68 -15.54
CA LEU A 91 4.92 3.83 -16.60
C LEU A 91 6.10 3.12 -17.26
N LEU A 92 6.11 1.81 -17.15
CA LEU A 92 7.14 0.93 -17.66
C LEU A 92 6.69 0.36 -19.00
N TYR A 93 7.64 0.24 -19.90
CA TYR A 93 7.45 -0.40 -21.19
C TYR A 93 8.77 -1.01 -21.64
N VAL A 94 8.74 -2.32 -21.87
CA VAL A 94 9.83 -3.06 -22.53
C VAL A 94 9.44 -3.17 -24.00
N ASN A 95 10.33 -2.88 -24.94
CA ASN A 95 10.02 -2.99 -26.37
C ASN A 95 10.13 -4.43 -26.90
N ASP A 96 9.57 -4.69 -28.07
CA ASP A 96 9.51 -6.04 -28.67
C ASP A 96 10.91 -6.57 -29.02
N GLU A 97 11.83 -5.69 -29.40
CA GLU A 97 13.23 -6.06 -29.67
C GLU A 97 13.91 -6.64 -28.43
N SER A 98 13.64 -6.07 -27.25
CA SER A 98 14.15 -6.57 -25.97
C SER A 98 13.52 -7.93 -25.62
N LEU A 99 12.24 -8.15 -25.91
CA LEU A 99 11.59 -9.44 -25.70
C LEU A 99 12.20 -10.54 -26.59
N ALA A 100 12.46 -10.20 -27.86
CA ALA A 100 12.99 -11.14 -28.84
C ALA A 100 14.38 -11.68 -28.45
N GLN A 101 15.19 -10.91 -27.73
CA GLN A 101 16.49 -11.36 -27.19
C GLN A 101 16.36 -12.56 -26.25
N TYR A 102 15.21 -12.72 -25.60
CA TYR A 102 14.91 -13.84 -24.70
C TYR A 102 14.02 -14.91 -25.35
N GLY A 103 13.82 -14.85 -26.67
CA GLY A 103 12.94 -15.77 -27.40
C GLY A 103 11.45 -15.59 -27.08
N LEU A 104 11.07 -14.46 -26.46
CA LEU A 104 9.68 -14.14 -26.14
C LEU A 104 9.04 -13.43 -27.33
N THR A 105 7.98 -14.03 -27.86
CA THR A 105 7.21 -13.49 -29.00
C THR A 105 5.80 -13.05 -28.59
N GLY A 106 5.44 -13.26 -27.32
CA GLY A 106 4.18 -12.81 -26.75
C GLY A 106 4.23 -11.31 -26.51
N ASN A 107 3.38 -10.55 -27.21
CA ASN A 107 3.07 -9.18 -26.83
C ASN A 107 2.10 -9.24 -25.64
N ARG A 108 2.66 -9.62 -24.48
CA ARG A 108 1.94 -9.78 -23.23
C ARG A 108 2.67 -9.01 -22.15
N VAL A 109 1.90 -8.30 -21.35
CA VAL A 109 2.40 -7.54 -20.19
C VAL A 109 3.22 -8.40 -19.22
N TRP A 110 2.89 -9.69 -19.10
CA TRP A 110 3.64 -10.65 -18.29
C TRP A 110 5.07 -10.88 -18.79
N ASP A 111 5.24 -11.07 -20.10
CA ASP A 111 6.56 -11.29 -20.69
C ASP A 111 7.44 -10.05 -20.51
N ARG A 112 6.84 -8.86 -20.69
CA ARG A 112 7.51 -7.57 -20.48
C ARG A 112 7.92 -7.35 -19.03
N VAL A 113 7.06 -7.67 -18.05
CA VAL A 113 7.42 -7.50 -16.63
C VAL A 113 8.56 -8.42 -16.21
N PHE A 114 8.60 -9.65 -16.72
CA PHE A 114 9.72 -10.56 -16.43
C PHE A 114 11.05 -10.05 -16.99
N VAL A 115 11.08 -9.59 -18.23
CA VAL A 115 12.30 -9.01 -18.82
C VAL A 115 12.73 -7.74 -18.07
N TRP A 116 11.78 -6.91 -17.65
CA TRP A 116 12.11 -5.73 -16.85
C TRP A 116 12.72 -6.10 -15.49
N LEU A 117 12.08 -7.04 -14.78
CA LEU A 117 12.52 -7.53 -13.47
C LEU A 117 13.87 -8.24 -13.53
N TYR A 118 14.15 -8.98 -14.60
CA TYR A 118 15.45 -9.64 -14.80
C TYR A 118 16.62 -8.65 -14.76
N ASN A 119 16.37 -7.39 -15.16
CA ASN A 119 17.37 -6.33 -15.14
C ASN A 119 17.42 -5.54 -13.82
N GLN A 120 16.57 -5.87 -12.83
CA GLN A 120 16.53 -5.19 -11.52
C GLN A 120 17.30 -5.97 -10.46
N THR A 121 18.58 -5.65 -10.27
CA THR A 121 19.43 -6.38 -9.30
C THR A 121 19.24 -5.96 -7.83
N SER A 122 18.47 -4.92 -7.57
CA SER A 122 18.28 -4.35 -6.23
C SER A 122 16.88 -4.58 -5.65
N LEU A 123 16.03 -5.35 -6.32
CA LEU A 123 14.69 -5.67 -5.85
C LEU A 123 14.67 -7.09 -5.27
N ASP A 124 14.42 -7.20 -3.97
CA ASP A 124 14.31 -8.50 -3.30
C ASP A 124 12.94 -9.16 -3.55
N TYR A 125 11.87 -8.37 -3.62
CA TYR A 125 10.51 -8.84 -3.86
C TYR A 125 9.67 -7.79 -4.61
N VAL A 126 8.67 -8.27 -5.36
CA VAL A 126 7.73 -7.41 -6.09
C VAL A 126 6.33 -8.01 -6.08
N TRP A 127 5.34 -7.15 -5.89
CA TRP A 127 3.92 -7.49 -6.03
C TRP A 127 3.47 -7.26 -7.46
N LEU A 128 3.14 -8.34 -8.19
CA LEU A 128 2.54 -8.25 -9.52
C LEU A 128 1.02 -8.32 -9.40
N MET A 129 0.33 -7.34 -10.00
CA MET A 129 -1.12 -7.19 -9.89
C MET A 129 -1.75 -6.97 -11.26
N GLU A 130 -2.82 -7.69 -11.57
CA GLU A 130 -3.60 -7.42 -12.79
C GLU A 130 -4.39 -6.10 -12.65
N GLU A 131 -4.64 -5.42 -13.78
CA GLU A 131 -5.38 -4.15 -13.81
C GLU A 131 -6.84 -4.25 -13.31
N ASP A 132 -7.41 -5.45 -13.35
CA ASP A 132 -8.79 -5.72 -12.97
C ASP A 132 -8.97 -6.01 -11.46
N VAL A 133 -7.88 -6.13 -10.71
CA VAL A 133 -7.92 -6.24 -9.25
C VAL A 133 -8.61 -5.00 -8.67
N THR A 134 -9.55 -5.22 -7.76
CA THR A 134 -10.32 -4.15 -7.11
C THR A 134 -10.18 -4.23 -5.60
N TRP A 135 -10.17 -3.07 -4.97
CA TRP A 135 -10.18 -2.92 -3.52
C TRP A 135 -11.07 -1.75 -3.13
N SER A 136 -11.81 -1.91 -2.03
CA SER A 136 -12.63 -0.84 -1.45
C SER A 136 -11.80 0.17 -0.66
N ASN A 137 -10.64 -0.25 -0.16
CA ASN A 137 -9.69 0.58 0.57
C ASN A 137 -8.26 0.10 0.27
N VAL A 138 -7.39 1.02 -0.16
CA VAL A 138 -6.00 0.70 -0.52
C VAL A 138 -5.17 0.23 0.69
N HIS A 139 -5.55 0.60 1.92
CA HIS A 139 -4.87 0.12 3.13
C HIS A 139 -4.95 -1.40 3.28
N TYR A 140 -5.98 -2.06 2.73
CA TYR A 140 -6.05 -3.53 2.73
C TYR A 140 -4.99 -4.17 1.84
N MET A 141 -4.51 -3.47 0.81
CA MET A 141 -3.37 -3.94 0.00
C MET A 141 -2.08 -3.84 0.82
N VAL A 142 -1.90 -2.75 1.57
CA VAL A 142 -0.74 -2.59 2.46
C VAL A 142 -0.73 -3.66 3.54
N ASP A 143 -1.86 -3.91 4.21
CA ASP A 143 -1.98 -4.96 5.22
C ASP A 143 -1.68 -6.35 4.61
N LEU A 144 -2.09 -6.59 3.37
CA LEU A 144 -1.76 -7.82 2.64
C LEU A 144 -0.26 -7.93 2.38
N PHE A 145 0.38 -6.85 1.93
CA PHE A 145 1.81 -6.82 1.67
C PHE A 145 2.62 -7.05 2.95
N ASP A 146 2.28 -6.34 4.03
CA ASP A 146 2.89 -6.49 5.35
C ASP A 146 2.78 -7.92 5.89
N LYS A 147 1.62 -8.56 5.71
CA LYS A 147 1.38 -9.94 6.15
C LYS A 147 2.37 -10.93 5.53
N TYR A 148 2.86 -10.68 4.33
CA TYR A 148 3.75 -11.57 3.60
C TYR A 148 5.19 -11.05 3.47
N ALA A 149 5.52 -9.92 4.09
CA ALA A 149 6.85 -9.32 3.97
C ALA A 149 7.99 -10.23 4.45
N ASN A 150 7.71 -11.10 5.43
CA ASN A 150 8.68 -12.06 5.98
C ASN A 150 8.50 -13.48 5.41
N ASN A 151 7.74 -13.63 4.32
CA ASN A 151 7.55 -14.93 3.70
C ASN A 151 8.69 -15.18 2.70
N HIS A 152 9.45 -16.25 2.93
CA HIS A 152 10.61 -16.63 2.10
C HIS A 152 10.24 -17.57 0.94
N ALA A 153 8.98 -17.66 0.56
CA ALA A 153 8.57 -18.45 -0.59
C ALA A 153 8.93 -17.73 -1.91
N ASP A 154 9.48 -18.49 -2.86
CA ASP A 154 9.91 -17.98 -4.17
C ASP A 154 8.75 -17.41 -5.01
N LEU A 155 7.54 -17.95 -4.85
CA LEU A 155 6.32 -17.46 -5.51
C LEU A 155 5.11 -17.60 -4.59
N LEU A 156 4.42 -16.49 -4.35
CA LEU A 156 3.17 -16.45 -3.60
C LEU A 156 2.01 -16.10 -4.52
N ALA A 157 1.31 -17.12 -5.00
CA ALA A 157 0.02 -16.96 -5.67
C ALA A 157 -1.11 -17.19 -4.67
N ARG A 158 -1.93 -16.16 -4.40
CA ARG A 158 -3.15 -16.27 -3.58
C ARG A 158 -4.33 -15.66 -4.32
N ASN A 159 -5.42 -16.41 -4.41
CA ASN A 159 -6.70 -15.89 -4.89
C ASN A 159 -7.24 -14.86 -3.89
N ILE A 160 -7.17 -13.58 -4.24
CA ILE A 160 -7.82 -12.49 -3.51
C ILE A 160 -9.27 -12.42 -4.01
N ILE A 161 -10.12 -13.36 -3.60
CA ILE A 161 -11.56 -13.27 -3.87
C ILE A 161 -12.35 -13.60 -2.61
N TYR A 162 -12.97 -12.57 -2.01
CA TYR A 162 -14.20 -12.75 -1.23
C TYR A 162 -15.37 -12.42 -2.14
N ARG A 163 -16.03 -13.47 -2.66
CA ARG A 163 -17.40 -13.34 -3.19
C ARG A 163 -18.30 -13.37 -1.97
N ASN A 164 -18.75 -12.21 -1.48
CA ASN A 164 -19.89 -12.20 -0.57
C ASN A 164 -21.11 -12.60 -1.40
N ARG A 165 -21.47 -13.90 -1.38
CA ARG A 165 -22.78 -14.36 -1.84
C ARG A 165 -23.80 -13.92 -0.80
N GLY A 166 -24.12 -12.63 -0.80
CA GLY A 166 -25.30 -12.12 -0.14
C GLY A 166 -26.53 -12.71 -0.82
N ALA A 167 -27.09 -13.72 -0.18
CA ALA A 167 -28.36 -14.32 -0.52
C ALA A 167 -29.47 -13.27 -0.44
N HIS A 168 -30.02 -12.90 -1.59
CA HIS A 168 -31.42 -12.50 -1.69
C HIS A 168 -32.11 -13.47 -2.64
N ARG A 169 -32.72 -14.49 -2.03
CA ARG A 169 -33.99 -15.02 -2.50
C ARG A 169 -35.08 -14.01 -2.14
#